data_AF-Q2LDM4-F1
#
_entry.id   AF-Q2LDM4-F1
#
_cell.length_a   1.000
_cell.length_b   1.000
_cell.length_c   1.000
_cell.angle_alpha   90.00
_cell.angle_beta   90.00
_cell.angle_gamma   90.00
#
_symmetry.space_group_name_H-M   'P 1'
#
loop_
_entity.id
_entity.type
_entity.pdbx_description
1 polymer ?
#
loop_
_entity_poly.entity_id
_entity_poly.type
_entity_poly.pdbx_seq_one_letter_code
_entity_poly.pdbx_strand_id
1 'polypeptide(L)' 'AMSKLKPYFVTDGTGTVTPANASGMNDGAAAVVLMKKSEANNRGLSPLAEIVSWSQVGVEPSIMGIGP' A
#
# COMPACT_ATOMS: atom_id res chain seq x y z
N ALA A 1 10.68 20.44 11.82
CA ALA A 1 11.16 20.54 10.41
C ALA A 1 10.02 20.34 9.42
N MET A 2 9.20 19.30 9.58
CA MET A 2 8.08 18.94 8.68
C MET A 2 7.01 20.02 8.52
N SER A 3 6.66 20.75 9.59
CA SER A 3 5.64 21.80 9.57
C SER A 3 5.97 23.04 8.74
N LYS A 4 7.19 23.15 8.21
CA LYS A 4 7.64 24.31 7.41
C LYS A 4 7.41 24.13 5.91
N LEU A 5 7.03 22.93 5.46
CA LEU A 5 6.83 22.65 4.04
C LEU A 5 5.50 23.22 3.56
N LYS A 6 5.52 23.82 2.37
CA LYS A 6 4.30 24.31 1.72
C LYS A 6 3.51 23.12 1.14
N PRO A 7 2.16 23.18 1.16
CA PRO A 7 1.33 22.24 0.42
C PRO A 7 1.71 22.20 -1.07
N TYR A 8 1.68 21.02 -1.68
CA TYR A 8 2.12 20.84 -3.07
C TYR A 8 0.98 20.74 -4.09
N PHE A 9 -0.11 20.05 -3.73
CA PHE A 9 -1.21 19.77 -4.67
C PHE A 9 -2.30 20.86 -4.68
N VAL A 10 -2.64 21.40 -3.51
CA VAL A 10 -3.61 22.48 -3.35
C VAL A 10 -2.89 23.67 -2.73
N THR A 11 -2.76 24.75 -3.51
CA THR A 11 -1.87 25.89 -3.18
C THR A 11 -2.61 27.20 -2.90
N ASP A 12 -3.94 27.17 -2.86
CA ASP A 12 -4.81 28.33 -2.58
C ASP A 12 -4.84 28.77 -1.10
N GLY A 13 -4.03 28.12 -0.25
CA GLY A 13 -3.97 28.36 1.19
C GLY A 13 -4.78 27.36 2.03
N THR A 14 -5.56 26.47 1.41
CA THR A 14 -6.36 25.46 2.13
C THR A 14 -5.69 24.08 2.20
N GLY A 15 -4.66 23.85 1.38
CA GLY A 15 -3.99 22.55 1.28
C GLY A 15 -3.20 22.17 2.52
N THR A 16 -3.06 20.85 2.74
CA THR A 16 -2.30 20.27 3.87
C THR A 16 -1.30 19.19 3.45
N VAL A 17 -1.42 18.67 2.23
CA VAL A 17 -0.55 17.60 1.71
C VAL A 17 0.76 18.20 1.20
N THR A 18 1.88 17.74 1.77
CA THR A 18 3.24 18.20 1.51
C THR A 18 4.11 17.02 1.04
N PRO A 19 5.28 17.26 0.42
CA PRO A 19 6.18 16.17 0.01
C PRO A 19 6.65 15.26 1.14
N ALA A 20 6.59 15.72 2.39
CA ALA A 20 7.08 14.94 3.52
C ALA A 20 5.97 14.19 4.27
N ASN A 21 4.69 14.42 3.96
CA ASN A 21 3.58 13.63 4.48
C ASN A 21 2.88 12.78 3.40
N ALA A 22 3.36 12.83 2.16
CA ALA A 22 2.94 11.98 1.06
C ALA A 22 3.97 10.87 0.81
N SER A 23 3.53 9.75 0.23
CA SER A 23 4.46 8.75 -0.29
C SER A 23 5.28 9.32 -1.45
N GLY A 24 6.52 8.85 -1.59
CA GLY A 24 7.43 9.29 -2.65
C GLY A 24 7.16 8.63 -3.99
N MET A 25 7.90 9.08 -5.00
CA MET A 25 8.15 8.32 -6.23
C MET A 25 9.32 7.36 -5.97
N ASN A 26 9.18 6.09 -6.34
CA ASN A 26 10.14 5.04 -6.02
C ASN A 26 10.25 4.03 -7.16
N ASP A 27 11.46 3.48 -7.36
CA ASP A 27 11.72 2.37 -8.27
C ASP A 27 12.00 1.09 -7.46
N GLY A 28 11.37 -0.03 -7.82
CA GLY A 28 11.57 -1.31 -7.10
C GLY A 28 10.86 -2.52 -7.72
N ALA A 29 11.22 -3.71 -7.26
CA ALA A 29 10.60 -4.98 -7.63
C ALA A 29 10.40 -5.88 -6.39
N ALA A 30 9.36 -6.72 -6.41
CA ALA A 30 9.05 -7.69 -5.36
C ALA A 30 8.49 -8.99 -5.95
N ALA A 31 8.72 -10.12 -5.27
CA ALA A 31 8.20 -11.43 -5.65
C ALA A 31 7.87 -12.27 -4.41
N VAL A 32 6.88 -13.16 -4.55
CA VAL A 32 6.50 -14.15 -3.55
C VAL A 32 6.28 -15.50 -4.24
N VAL A 33 6.52 -16.59 -3.52
CA VAL A 33 6.24 -17.95 -3.98
C VAL A 33 5.01 -18.47 -3.24
N LEU A 34 3.98 -18.87 -3.98
CA LEU A 34 2.76 -19.44 -3.42
C LEU A 34 2.65 -20.91 -3.79
N MET A 35 2.09 -21.70 -2.88
CA MET A 35 1.67 -23.07 -3.11
C MET A 35 0.63 -23.48 -2.07
N LYS A 36 -0.03 -24.62 -2.30
CA LYS A 36 -0.90 -25.22 -1.29
C LYS A 36 -0.07 -25.63 -0.07
N LYS A 37 -0.64 -25.52 1.13
CA LYS A 37 -0.02 -25.98 2.39
C LYS A 37 0.40 -27.45 2.33
N SER A 38 -0.41 -28.29 1.69
CA SER A 38 -0.09 -29.71 1.48
C SER A 38 1.20 -29.91 0.68
N GLU A 39 1.43 -29.09 -0.34
CA GLU A 39 2.63 -29.18 -1.18
C GLU A 39 3.86 -28.65 -0.45
N ALA A 40 3.71 -27.57 0.31
CA ALA A 40 4.79 -27.07 1.18
C ALA A 40 5.22 -28.16 2.18
N ASN A 41 4.28 -28.85 2.83
CA ASN A 41 4.56 -29.96 3.73
C ASN A 41 5.25 -31.13 3.02
N ASN A 42 4.77 -31.53 1.83
CA ASN A 42 5.40 -32.59 1.03
C ASN A 42 6.86 -32.27 0.67
N ARG A 43 7.16 -30.99 0.47
CA ARG A 43 8.51 -30.50 0.17
C ARG A 43 9.35 -30.20 1.42
N GLY A 44 8.81 -30.37 2.63
CA GLY A 44 9.49 -30.00 3.88
C GLY A 44 9.75 -28.50 4.02
N LEU A 45 8.96 -27.66 3.36
CA LEU A 45 9.07 -26.21 3.42
C LEU A 45 8.20 -25.66 4.54
N SER A 46 8.74 -24.68 5.29
CA SER A 46 7.99 -23.94 6.32
C SER A 46 7.47 -22.62 5.72
N PRO A 47 6.14 -22.47 5.49
CA PRO A 47 5.57 -21.23 4.95
C PRO A 47 5.69 -20.07 5.94
N LEU A 48 5.84 -18.83 5.44
CA LEU A 48 5.86 -17.62 6.27
C LEU A 48 4.46 -17.24 6.79
N ALA A 49 3.43 -17.48 5.99
CA ALA A 49 2.05 -17.11 6.27
C ALA A 49 1.06 -17.92 5.42
N GLU A 50 -0.23 -17.75 5.67
CA GLU A 50 -1.34 -18.32 4.91
C GLU A 50 -2.29 -17.18 4.46
N ILE A 51 -2.78 -17.23 3.22
CA ILE A 51 -3.80 -16.29 2.73
C ILE A 51 -5.16 -16.79 3.20
N VAL A 52 -5.79 -16.08 4.15
CA VAL A 52 -7.08 -16.45 4.73
C VAL A 52 -8.25 -15.95 3.89
N SER A 53 -8.23 -14.67 3.50
CA SER A 53 -9.28 -14.03 2.70
C SER A 53 -8.75 -12.76 2.04
N TRP A 54 -9.54 -12.21 1.11
CA TRP A 54 -9.30 -10.93 0.45
C TRP A 54 -10.65 -10.35 -0.02
N SER A 55 -10.70 -9.04 -0.26
CA SER A 55 -11.87 -8.35 -0.82
C SER A 55 -11.45 -7.26 -1.81
N GLN A 56 -12.37 -6.88 -2.69
CA GLN A 56 -12.23 -5.76 -3.62
C GLN A 56 -13.52 -4.94 -3.63
N VAL A 57 -13.42 -3.61 -3.56
CA VAL A 57 -14.57 -2.69 -3.49
C VAL A 57 -14.33 -1.48 -4.38
N GLY A 58 -15.42 -0.89 -4.87
CA GLY A 58 -15.41 0.37 -5.61
C GLY A 58 -15.90 1.52 -4.72
N VAL A 59 -15.27 2.69 -4.86
CA VAL A 59 -15.66 3.94 -4.18
C VAL A 59 -15.63 5.11 -5.17
N GLU A 60 -16.18 6.24 -4.77
CA GLU A 60 -16.14 7.46 -5.55
C GLU A 60 -14.68 7.90 -5.82
N PRO A 61 -14.28 8.15 -7.08
CA PRO A 61 -12.90 8.47 -7.42
C PRO A 61 -12.33 9.70 -6.68
N SER A 62 -13.17 10.69 -6.38
CA SER A 62 -12.76 11.93 -5.69
C SER A 62 -12.26 11.71 -4.25
N ILE A 63 -12.60 10.57 -3.62
CA ILE A 63 -12.26 10.24 -2.22
C ILE A 63 -11.60 8.86 -2.10
N MET A 64 -10.93 8.38 -3.15
CA MET A 64 -10.40 7.01 -3.28
C MET A 64 -9.63 6.46 -2.06
N GLY A 65 -9.01 7.32 -1.24
CA GLY A 65 -8.22 6.92 -0.07
C GLY A 65 -9.00 6.23 1.05
N ILE A 66 -10.34 6.18 1.00
CA ILE A 66 -11.20 5.50 1.99
C ILE A 66 -11.46 4.01 1.67
N GLY A 67 -10.90 3.49 0.58
CA GLY A 67 -11.17 2.13 0.10
C GLY A 67 -10.78 1.00 1.06
N PRO A 68 -9.61 1.07 1.73
CA PRO A 68 -9.26 0.16 2.83
C PRO A 68 -10.13 0.36 4.07
#